data_AF-A0AAE2DHQ2-F1
#
_entry.id   AF-A0AAE2DHQ2-F1
#
_cell.length_a   1.000
_cell.length_b   1.000
_cell.length_c   1.000
_cell.angle_alpha   90.00
_cell.angle_beta   90.00
_cell.angle_gamma   90.00
#
_symmetry.space_group_name_H-M   'P 1'
#
loop_
_entity.id
_entity.type
_entity.pdbx_description
1 polymer ?
#
loop_
_entity_poly.entity_id
_entity_poly.type
_entity_poly.pdbx_seq_one_letter_code
_entity_poly.pdbx_strand_id
1 'polypeptide(L)'
;MSDKKKDTDWTVSEIEAAVDAYLKMFELERIGQKFNKAHENRVLRASALHNRTEGSVEFRMQNISAVLLRMHREYIKGYKPARNVGSNVEPAIRAVLIAKGVTLGDPTIATADEEALEQRALALEKLPLEDEPEGIVKPKRAPAQSTAFIRDPKVRAWVRQKAKGICEGCGEPAPFTKNDSPYLEVHHVRHLANKGSDRISNAVALCPNCHRRCHHSNDSKEFTESLYDRVKRLKREYPNRKTM
;
A
#
# COMPACT_ATOMS: atom_id res chain seq x y z
N MET A 1 -38.40 2.42 -17.90
CA MET A 1 -37.09 1.77 -17.69
C MET A 1 -36.05 2.58 -18.45
N SER A 2 -35.25 3.36 -17.74
CA SER A 2 -34.12 4.11 -18.27
C SER A 2 -33.04 4.00 -17.21
N ASP A 3 -32.19 3.00 -17.38
CA ASP A 3 -31.02 2.78 -16.55
C ASP A 3 -30.07 3.96 -16.74
N LYS A 4 -30.11 4.90 -15.79
CA LYS A 4 -28.98 5.80 -15.55
C LYS A 4 -27.80 4.93 -15.13
N LYS A 5 -27.05 4.38 -16.09
CA LYS A 5 -25.70 3.82 -15.86
C LYS A 5 -24.93 4.89 -15.08
N LYS A 6 -24.53 4.55 -13.85
CA LYS A 6 -23.72 5.46 -13.04
C LYS A 6 -22.47 5.82 -13.85
N ASP A 7 -22.18 7.11 -13.93
CA ASP A 7 -21.00 7.74 -14.57
C ASP A 7 -19.65 7.33 -13.91
N THR A 8 -19.66 6.26 -13.10
CA THR A 8 -18.56 5.76 -12.30
C THR A 8 -17.82 4.59 -12.94
N ASP A 9 -18.43 3.93 -13.92
CA ASP A 9 -17.86 2.72 -14.51
C ASP A 9 -16.87 3.08 -15.62
N TRP A 10 -15.69 2.46 -15.57
CA TRP A 10 -14.64 2.66 -16.58
C TRP A 10 -14.95 1.84 -17.81
N THR A 11 -14.94 2.49 -18.98
CA THR A 11 -15.07 1.80 -20.26
C THR A 11 -13.78 1.05 -20.60
N VAL A 12 -13.89 0.07 -21.50
CA VAL A 12 -12.72 -0.66 -22.00
C VAL A 12 -11.71 0.30 -22.64
N SER A 13 -12.17 1.25 -23.46
CA SER A 13 -11.31 2.25 -24.10
C SER A 13 -10.57 3.13 -23.10
N GLU A 14 -11.22 3.54 -22.00
CA GLU A 14 -10.54 4.30 -20.94
C GLU A 14 -9.47 3.45 -20.23
N ILE A 15 -9.73 2.16 -20.02
CA ILE A 15 -8.75 1.24 -19.43
C ILE A 15 -7.57 1.03 -20.39
N GLU A 16 -7.83 0.84 -21.69
CA GLU A 16 -6.80 0.74 -22.73
C GLU A 16 -5.90 1.97 -22.74
N ALA A 17 -6.48 3.18 -22.78
CA ALA A 17 -5.72 4.42 -22.75
C ALA A 17 -4.85 4.55 -21.49
N ALA A 18 -5.37 4.16 -20.33
CA ALA A 18 -4.61 4.16 -19.09
C ALA A 18 -3.47 3.14 -19.08
N VAL A 19 -3.70 1.92 -19.59
CA VAL A 19 -2.66 0.87 -19.71
C VAL A 19 -1.58 1.29 -20.70
N ASP A 20 -1.94 1.86 -21.85
CA ASP A 20 -0.97 2.33 -22.85
C ASP A 20 -0.04 3.42 -22.28
N ALA A 21 -0.62 4.42 -21.61
CA ALA A 21 0.18 5.44 -20.95
C ALA A 21 1.05 4.87 -19.82
N TYR A 22 0.53 3.90 -19.06
CA TYR A 22 1.29 3.21 -18.04
C TYR A 22 2.50 2.46 -18.62
N LEU A 23 2.30 1.64 -19.65
CA LEU A 23 3.37 0.85 -20.28
C LEU A 23 4.42 1.76 -20.93
N LYS A 24 4.00 2.87 -21.55
CA LYS A 24 4.92 3.91 -22.05
C LYS A 24 5.80 4.47 -20.92
N MET A 25 5.21 4.88 -19.80
CA MET A 25 5.96 5.37 -18.65
C MET A 25 6.87 4.29 -18.04
N PHE A 26 6.40 3.04 -18.02
CA PHE A 26 7.16 1.92 -17.47
C PHE A 26 8.41 1.62 -18.29
N GLU A 27 8.31 1.68 -19.63
CA GLU A 27 9.47 1.52 -20.49
C GLU A 27 10.50 2.64 -20.26
N LEU A 28 10.04 3.89 -20.13
CA LEU A 28 10.92 5.01 -19.77
C LEU A 28 11.64 4.75 -18.43
N GLU A 29 10.94 4.23 -17.41
CA GLU A 29 11.56 3.89 -16.13
C GLU A 29 12.61 2.77 -16.28
N ARG A 30 12.33 1.74 -17.07
CA ARG A 30 13.23 0.59 -17.31
C ARG A 30 14.53 1.01 -17.98
N ILE A 31 14.47 1.93 -18.95
CA ILE A 31 15.67 2.46 -19.62
C ILE A 31 16.33 3.61 -18.83
N GLY A 32 15.83 3.95 -17.64
CA GLY A 32 16.38 5.01 -16.79
C GLY A 32 16.06 6.43 -17.27
N GLN A 33 15.14 6.59 -18.22
CA GLN A 33 14.68 7.88 -18.71
C GLN A 33 13.64 8.49 -17.76
N LYS A 34 13.82 9.76 -17.42
CA LYS A 34 12.86 10.48 -16.56
C LYS A 34 11.55 10.73 -17.30
N PHE A 35 10.45 10.59 -16.59
CA PHE A 35 9.10 10.96 -17.05
C PHE A 35 8.36 11.74 -15.95
N ASN A 36 7.31 12.47 -16.33
CA ASN A 36 6.52 13.27 -15.40
C ASN A 36 5.09 12.74 -15.29
N LYS A 37 4.79 12.04 -14.19
CA LYS A 37 3.47 11.48 -13.88
C LYS A 37 2.34 12.51 -13.98
N ALA A 38 2.54 13.71 -13.44
CA ALA A 38 1.53 14.76 -13.45
C ALA A 38 1.29 15.31 -14.86
N HIS A 39 2.30 15.31 -15.73
CA HIS A 39 2.14 15.66 -17.13
C HIS A 39 1.34 14.60 -17.89
N GLU A 40 1.71 13.32 -17.80
CA GLU A 40 1.01 12.22 -18.47
C GLU A 40 -0.46 12.13 -18.01
N ASN A 41 -0.72 12.34 -16.72
CA ASN A 41 -2.08 12.46 -16.19
C ASN A 41 -2.89 13.61 -16.85
N ARG A 42 -2.28 14.79 -17.01
CA ARG A 42 -2.92 15.92 -17.73
C ARG A 42 -3.19 15.59 -19.18
N VAL A 43 -2.26 14.93 -19.88
CA VAL A 43 -2.42 14.54 -21.29
C VAL A 43 -3.58 13.54 -21.46
N LEU A 44 -3.67 12.53 -20.59
CA LEU A 44 -4.77 11.57 -20.60
C LEU A 44 -6.13 12.26 -20.39
N ARG A 45 -6.22 13.17 -19.41
CA ARG A 45 -7.45 13.92 -19.13
C ARG A 45 -7.79 14.97 -20.18
N ALA A 46 -6.82 15.43 -20.96
CA ALA A 46 -7.10 16.31 -22.10
C ALA A 46 -7.62 15.52 -23.32
N SER A 47 -7.61 14.19 -23.28
CA SER A 47 -7.94 13.30 -24.39
C SER A 47 -8.91 12.17 -23.97
N ALA A 48 -8.42 10.94 -23.90
CA ALA A 48 -9.22 9.74 -23.70
C ALA A 48 -9.96 9.69 -22.34
N LEU A 49 -9.47 10.42 -21.33
CA LEU A 49 -9.99 10.40 -19.96
C LEU A 49 -10.60 11.75 -19.53
N HIS A 50 -11.21 12.50 -20.46
CA HIS A 50 -11.73 13.85 -20.20
C HIS A 50 -12.79 13.95 -19.10
N ASN A 51 -13.55 12.88 -18.86
CA ASN A 51 -14.55 12.83 -17.78
C ASN A 51 -13.97 12.34 -16.43
N ARG A 52 -12.66 12.06 -16.35
CA ARG A 52 -12.01 11.55 -15.13
C ARG A 52 -11.27 12.64 -14.38
N THR A 53 -11.31 12.57 -13.06
CA THR A 53 -10.53 13.46 -12.19
C THR A 53 -9.06 13.01 -12.14
N GLU A 54 -8.15 13.94 -11.81
CA GLU A 54 -6.73 13.65 -11.62
C GLU A 54 -6.52 12.46 -10.64
N GLY A 55 -7.22 12.49 -9.50
CA GLY A 55 -7.14 11.44 -8.50
C GLY A 55 -7.67 10.09 -8.99
N SER A 56 -8.70 10.08 -9.85
CA SER A 56 -9.21 8.84 -10.45
C SER A 56 -8.18 8.21 -11.39
N VAL A 57 -7.49 9.02 -12.19
CA VAL A 57 -6.41 8.57 -13.08
C VAL A 57 -5.21 8.07 -12.27
N GLU A 58 -4.79 8.79 -11.22
CA GLU A 58 -3.70 8.33 -10.34
C GLU A 58 -4.03 6.98 -9.69
N PHE A 59 -5.27 6.81 -9.21
CA PHE A 59 -5.70 5.54 -8.62
C PHE A 59 -5.79 4.42 -9.66
N ARG A 60 -6.14 4.73 -10.92
CA ARG A 60 -6.10 3.77 -12.04
C ARG A 60 -4.68 3.24 -12.27
N MET A 61 -3.66 4.09 -12.21
CA MET A 61 -2.25 3.65 -12.33
C MET A 61 -1.83 2.72 -11.18
N GLN A 62 -2.31 2.96 -9.96
CA GLN A 62 -2.10 2.06 -8.82
C GLN A 62 -2.81 0.71 -9.01
N ASN A 63 -4.02 0.71 -9.59
CA ASN A 63 -4.72 -0.53 -9.95
C ASN A 63 -3.94 -1.34 -10.99
N ILE A 64 -3.37 -0.70 -12.02
CA ILE A 64 -2.52 -1.38 -13.01
C ILE A 64 -1.30 -2.02 -12.34
N SER A 65 -0.65 -1.28 -11.43
CA SER A 65 0.50 -1.79 -10.66
C SER A 65 0.12 -3.01 -9.80
N ALA A 66 -1.06 -3.00 -9.19
CA ALA A 66 -1.57 -4.16 -8.45
C ALA A 66 -1.85 -5.38 -9.34
N VAL A 67 -2.38 -5.17 -10.54
CA VAL A 67 -2.60 -6.28 -11.49
C VAL A 67 -1.26 -6.85 -11.99
N LEU A 68 -0.28 -6.00 -12.31
CA LEU A 68 1.08 -6.43 -12.69
C LEU A 68 1.75 -7.23 -11.58
N LEU A 69 1.66 -6.76 -10.34
CA LEU A 69 2.19 -7.46 -9.17
C LEU A 69 1.60 -8.87 -9.03
N ARG A 70 0.27 -9.02 -9.16
CA ARG A 70 -0.43 -10.32 -9.16
C ARG A 70 -0.15 -11.16 -10.40
N MET A 71 0.39 -10.56 -11.46
CA MET A 71 0.92 -11.25 -12.62
C MET A 71 2.42 -11.57 -12.46
N HIS A 72 2.99 -11.39 -11.27
CA HIS A 72 4.42 -11.56 -10.95
C HIS A 72 5.35 -10.68 -11.80
N ARG A 73 4.83 -9.55 -12.31
CA ARG A 73 5.57 -8.55 -13.07
C ARG A 73 5.97 -7.37 -12.21
N GLU A 74 7.06 -6.73 -12.62
CA GLU A 74 7.47 -5.44 -12.08
C GLU A 74 6.45 -4.36 -12.46
N TYR A 75 6.45 -3.28 -11.68
CA TYR A 75 5.56 -2.14 -11.82
C TYR A 75 6.35 -0.85 -11.60
N ILE A 76 5.79 0.29 -12.03
CA ILE A 76 6.42 1.60 -11.85
C ILE A 76 6.55 1.90 -10.36
N LYS A 77 7.77 2.10 -9.85
CA LYS A 77 8.02 2.31 -8.40
C LYS A 77 7.26 3.51 -7.83
N GLY A 78 7.03 4.52 -8.66
CA GLY A 78 6.25 5.71 -8.33
C GLY A 78 4.74 5.50 -8.21
N TYR A 79 4.20 4.34 -8.60
CA TYR A 79 2.80 3.97 -8.50
C TYR A 79 2.66 2.71 -7.63
N LYS A 80 2.57 2.91 -6.31
CA LYS A 80 2.41 1.78 -5.39
C LYS A 80 1.13 0.99 -5.71
N PRO A 81 1.18 -0.35 -5.70
CA PRO A 81 0.02 -1.21 -5.91
C PRO A 81 -1.17 -0.81 -5.03
N ALA A 82 -2.35 -0.70 -5.64
CA ALA A 82 -3.58 -0.52 -4.88
C ALA A 82 -3.88 -1.77 -4.04
N ARG A 83 -4.18 -1.57 -2.75
CA ARG A 83 -4.54 -2.68 -1.83
C ARG A 83 -5.71 -3.51 -2.35
N ASN A 84 -6.73 -2.82 -2.87
CA ASN A 84 -7.94 -3.42 -3.41
C ASN A 84 -8.17 -2.89 -4.82
N VAL A 85 -8.43 -3.80 -5.75
CA VAL A 85 -8.86 -3.48 -7.11
C VAL A 85 -10.30 -3.99 -7.26
N GLY A 86 -11.17 -3.22 -7.90
CA GLY A 86 -12.58 -3.62 -8.08
C GLY A 86 -12.72 -4.91 -8.88
N SER A 87 -13.70 -5.74 -8.53
CA SER A 87 -13.94 -7.07 -9.14
C SER A 87 -14.14 -7.04 -10.65
N ASN A 88 -14.75 -5.99 -11.21
CA ASN A 88 -14.92 -5.82 -12.65
C ASN A 88 -13.69 -5.19 -13.32
N VAL A 89 -12.92 -4.42 -12.55
CA VAL A 89 -11.80 -3.62 -13.04
C VAL A 89 -10.57 -4.46 -13.26
N GLU A 90 -10.25 -5.35 -12.32
CA GLU A 90 -9.05 -6.18 -12.38
C GLU A 90 -9.03 -7.11 -13.61
N PRO A 91 -10.10 -7.88 -13.91
CA PRO A 91 -10.14 -8.70 -15.12
C PRO A 91 -9.99 -7.88 -16.39
N ALA A 92 -10.59 -6.68 -16.44
CA ALA A 92 -10.50 -5.80 -17.59
C ALA A 92 -9.08 -5.26 -17.82
N ILE A 93 -8.40 -4.80 -16.76
CA ILE A 93 -6.99 -4.39 -16.84
C ILE A 93 -6.12 -5.57 -17.28
N ARG A 94 -6.32 -6.75 -16.69
CA ARG A 94 -5.56 -7.96 -17.04
C ARG A 94 -5.73 -8.33 -18.51
N ALA A 95 -6.97 -8.30 -19.03
CA ALA A 95 -7.25 -8.61 -20.42
C ALA A 95 -6.53 -7.65 -21.37
N VAL A 96 -6.56 -6.34 -21.07
CA VAL A 96 -5.85 -5.32 -21.85
C VAL A 96 -4.33 -5.54 -21.79
N LEU A 97 -3.76 -5.81 -20.61
CA LEU A 97 -2.33 -6.09 -20.46
C LEU A 97 -1.89 -7.29 -21.32
N ILE A 98 -2.66 -8.38 -21.30
CA ILE A 98 -2.40 -9.58 -22.12
C ILE A 98 -2.50 -9.24 -23.61
N ALA A 99 -3.53 -8.50 -24.03
CA ALA A 99 -3.69 -8.07 -25.42
C ALA A 99 -2.53 -7.18 -25.90
N LYS A 100 -1.88 -6.45 -24.98
CA LYS A 100 -0.67 -5.64 -25.23
C LYS A 100 0.63 -6.43 -25.08
N GLY A 101 0.56 -7.76 -24.93
CA GLY A 101 1.72 -8.65 -24.89
C GLY A 101 2.34 -8.89 -23.52
N VAL A 102 1.72 -8.40 -22.43
CA VAL A 102 2.20 -8.67 -21.07
C VAL A 102 1.77 -10.07 -20.64
N THR A 103 2.72 -10.99 -20.54
CA THR A 103 2.50 -12.38 -20.11
C THR A 103 2.65 -12.55 -18.61
N LEU A 104 2.23 -13.69 -18.07
CA LEU A 104 2.45 -14.04 -16.66
C LEU A 104 3.94 -14.20 -16.35
N GLY A 105 4.39 -13.61 -15.25
CA GLY A 105 5.75 -13.75 -14.76
C GLY A 105 6.01 -15.04 -14.02
N ASP A 106 7.29 -15.38 -13.95
CA ASP A 106 7.77 -16.53 -13.21
C ASP A 106 7.86 -16.16 -11.71
N PRO A 107 7.08 -16.81 -10.84
CA PRO A 107 7.09 -16.54 -9.42
C PRO A 107 8.37 -17.02 -8.71
N THR A 108 9.21 -17.85 -9.35
CA THR A 108 10.46 -18.33 -8.74
C THR A 108 11.58 -17.29 -8.78
N ILE A 109 11.42 -16.22 -9.57
CA ILE A 109 12.44 -15.18 -9.71
C ILE A 109 12.60 -14.42 -8.38
N ALA A 110 13.84 -14.35 -7.89
CA ALA A 110 14.18 -13.59 -6.70
C ALA A 110 13.95 -12.08 -6.90
N THR A 111 13.59 -11.38 -5.82
CA THR A 111 13.37 -9.93 -5.82
C THR A 111 13.71 -9.34 -4.47
N ALA A 112 14.08 -8.05 -4.47
CA ALA A 112 14.28 -7.26 -3.26
C ALA A 112 13.03 -6.43 -2.87
N ASP A 113 12.00 -6.46 -3.71
CA ASP A 113 10.69 -5.88 -3.38
C ASP A 113 9.92 -6.88 -2.52
N GLU A 114 9.72 -6.52 -1.24
CA GLU A 114 9.05 -7.35 -0.24
C GLU A 114 7.61 -7.74 -0.63
N GLU A 115 6.87 -6.82 -1.27
CA GLU A 115 5.49 -7.07 -1.66
C GLU A 115 5.43 -8.05 -2.84
N ALA A 116 6.37 -7.92 -3.79
CA ALA A 116 6.53 -8.88 -4.88
C ALA A 116 7.02 -10.25 -4.38
N LEU A 117 7.93 -10.27 -3.39
CA LEU A 117 8.42 -11.51 -2.79
C LEU A 117 7.27 -12.28 -2.12
N GLU A 118 6.48 -11.61 -1.28
CA GLU A 118 5.32 -12.19 -0.60
C GLU A 118 4.28 -12.70 -1.60
N GLN A 119 3.93 -11.91 -2.63
CA GLN A 119 2.95 -12.34 -3.64
C GLN A 119 3.42 -13.55 -4.46
N ARG A 120 4.73 -13.66 -4.70
CA ARG A 120 5.33 -14.85 -5.35
C ARG A 120 5.32 -16.05 -4.42
N ALA A 121 5.69 -15.86 -3.14
CA ALA A 121 5.63 -16.91 -2.13
C ALA A 121 4.22 -17.50 -1.99
N LEU A 122 3.19 -16.64 -1.84
CA LEU A 122 1.78 -17.07 -1.78
C LEU A 122 1.30 -17.84 -3.02
N ALA A 123 1.90 -17.59 -4.19
CA ALA A 123 1.61 -18.35 -5.41
C ALA A 123 2.30 -19.73 -5.38
N LEU A 124 3.54 -19.79 -4.91
CA LEU A 124 4.32 -21.02 -4.79
C LEU A 124 3.81 -21.94 -3.67
N GLU A 125 3.29 -21.40 -2.56
CA GLU A 125 2.67 -22.17 -1.47
C GLU A 125 1.49 -23.05 -1.92
N LYS A 126 0.87 -22.72 -3.06
CA LYS A 126 -0.23 -23.50 -3.65
C LYS A 126 0.24 -24.65 -4.52
N LEU A 127 1.55 -24.75 -4.75
CA LEU A 127 2.19 -25.79 -5.53
C LEU A 127 2.98 -26.71 -4.59
N PRO A 128 3.12 -28.00 -4.93
CA PRO A 128 4.02 -28.88 -4.18
C PRO A 128 5.47 -28.41 -4.41
N LEU A 129 6.17 -28.08 -3.32
CA LEU A 129 7.62 -27.96 -3.31
C LEU A 129 8.17 -29.33 -2.93
N GLU A 130 8.60 -30.10 -3.93
CA GLU A 130 9.02 -31.50 -3.74
C GLU A 130 10.38 -31.59 -3.02
N ASP A 131 11.28 -30.65 -3.27
CA ASP A 131 12.64 -30.60 -2.73
C ASP A 131 12.90 -29.35 -1.89
N GLU A 132 13.88 -29.43 -0.98
CA GLU A 132 14.40 -28.28 -0.24
C GLU A 132 15.04 -27.27 -1.23
N PRO A 133 14.64 -25.99 -1.23
CA PRO A 133 15.19 -25.01 -2.14
C PRO A 133 16.66 -24.69 -1.80
N GLU A 134 17.54 -24.70 -2.80
CA GLU A 134 18.96 -24.36 -2.63
C GLU A 134 19.21 -22.97 -2.02
N GLY A 135 18.28 -22.04 -2.26
CA GLY A 135 18.36 -20.66 -1.78
C GLY A 135 19.44 -19.81 -2.48
N ILE A 136 19.83 -18.71 -1.84
CA ILE A 136 20.85 -17.79 -2.38
C ILE A 136 21.98 -17.65 -1.37
N VAL A 137 23.13 -18.27 -1.65
CA VAL A 137 24.30 -18.31 -0.73
C VAL A 137 24.83 -16.90 -0.41
N LYS A 138 24.84 -15.99 -1.39
CA LYS A 138 25.32 -14.60 -1.24
C LYS A 138 24.31 -13.63 -1.82
N PRO A 139 23.26 -13.23 -1.08
CA PRO A 139 22.23 -12.34 -1.59
C PRO A 139 22.80 -10.95 -1.91
N LYS A 140 22.41 -10.41 -3.07
CA LYS A 140 22.81 -9.05 -3.48
C LYS A 140 22.01 -8.02 -2.69
N ARG A 141 22.66 -6.94 -2.27
CA ARG A 141 21.99 -5.79 -1.64
C ARG A 141 21.31 -4.95 -2.71
N ALA A 142 20.06 -4.56 -2.46
CA ALA A 142 19.36 -3.57 -3.26
C ALA A 142 19.24 -2.24 -2.49
N PRO A 143 19.32 -1.09 -3.17
CA PRO A 143 19.05 0.20 -2.54
C PRO A 143 17.58 0.30 -2.12
N ALA A 144 17.33 0.64 -0.86
CA ALA A 144 16.00 0.88 -0.33
C ALA A 144 15.75 2.38 -0.14
N GLN A 145 14.63 2.90 -0.66
CA GLN A 145 14.18 4.25 -0.35
C GLN A 145 13.31 4.21 0.91
N SER A 146 13.85 4.66 2.04
CA SER A 146 13.06 4.88 3.26
C SER A 146 12.95 6.36 3.55
N THR A 147 11.72 6.88 3.64
CA THR A 147 11.46 8.20 4.20
C THR A 147 11.23 8.08 5.70
N ALA A 148 11.93 8.92 6.48
CA ALA A 148 11.77 8.98 7.93
C ALA A 148 11.15 10.32 8.33
N PHE A 149 10.27 10.27 9.33
CA PHE A 149 9.74 11.47 9.98
C PHE A 149 10.57 11.78 11.23
N ILE A 150 10.92 13.06 11.41
CA ILE A 150 11.41 13.57 12.69
C ILE A 150 10.23 13.56 13.67
N ARG A 151 10.41 12.99 14.86
CA ARG A 151 9.35 12.77 15.85
C ARG A 151 9.77 13.27 17.22
N ASP A 152 8.82 13.74 18.01
CA ASP A 152 9.04 14.22 19.37
C ASP A 152 9.20 13.01 20.33
N PRO A 153 10.38 12.84 20.96
CA PRO A 153 10.59 11.76 21.92
C PRO A 153 9.66 11.84 23.14
N LYS A 154 9.15 13.03 23.50
CA LYS A 154 8.22 13.20 24.63
C LYS A 154 6.87 12.53 24.36
N VAL A 155 6.39 12.56 23.13
CA VAL A 155 5.16 11.86 22.74
C VAL A 155 5.31 10.36 22.96
N ARG A 156 6.43 9.78 22.51
CA ARG A 156 6.73 8.35 22.70
C ARG A 156 6.84 7.97 24.17
N ALA A 157 7.59 8.75 24.95
CA ALA A 157 7.79 8.49 26.37
C ALA A 157 6.46 8.56 27.13
N TRP A 158 5.67 9.62 26.91
CA TRP A 158 4.40 9.81 27.59
C TRP A 158 3.39 8.70 27.28
N VAL A 159 3.27 8.29 26.00
CA VAL A 159 2.35 7.21 25.58
C VAL A 159 2.72 5.89 26.26
N ARG A 160 4.02 5.54 26.30
CA ARG A 160 4.50 4.32 26.98
C ARG A 160 4.27 4.35 28.49
N GLN A 161 4.53 5.51 29.12
CA GLN A 161 4.29 5.68 30.56
C GLN A 161 2.80 5.53 30.91
N LYS A 162 1.90 6.06 30.08
CA LYS A 162 0.46 5.90 30.26
C LYS A 162 -0.02 4.46 30.07
N ALA A 163 0.60 3.74 29.13
CA ALA A 163 0.28 2.34 28.88
C ALA A 163 0.74 1.38 30.00
N LYS A 164 1.72 1.78 30.83
CA LYS A 164 2.23 0.99 31.96
C LYS A 164 2.61 -0.46 31.59
N GLY A 165 3.18 -0.63 30.40
CA GLY A 165 3.58 -1.94 29.89
C GLY A 165 2.42 -2.83 29.44
N ILE A 166 1.19 -2.32 29.38
CA ILE A 166 0.02 -3.01 28.83
C ILE A 166 -0.30 -2.47 27.44
N CYS A 167 -0.53 -3.36 26.48
CA CYS A 167 -0.91 -3.00 25.12
C CYS A 167 -2.29 -2.33 25.11
N GLU A 168 -2.39 -1.14 24.54
CA GLU A 168 -3.67 -0.40 24.43
C GLU A 168 -4.59 -0.96 23.34
N GLY A 169 -4.09 -1.90 22.53
CA GLY A 169 -4.84 -2.60 21.50
C GLY A 169 -5.53 -3.84 22.03
N CYS A 170 -4.80 -4.80 22.61
CA CYS A 170 -5.36 -6.06 23.09
C CYS A 170 -5.61 -6.13 24.60
N GLY A 171 -5.01 -5.24 25.40
CA GLY A 171 -5.07 -5.30 26.87
C GLY A 171 -4.06 -6.26 27.52
N GLU A 172 -3.26 -6.96 26.73
CA GLU A 172 -2.23 -7.88 27.24
C GLU A 172 -0.94 -7.15 27.64
N PRO A 173 -0.16 -7.70 28.59
CA PRO A 173 1.18 -7.21 28.90
C PRO A 173 2.12 -7.18 27.68
N ALA A 174 3.15 -6.35 27.76
CA ALA A 174 4.22 -6.34 26.78
C ALA A 174 4.86 -7.73 26.69
N PRO A 175 5.16 -8.24 25.48
CA PRO A 175 5.60 -9.63 25.30
C PRO A 175 7.00 -9.91 25.85
N PHE A 176 7.84 -8.88 26.00
CA PHE A 176 9.19 -8.96 26.54
C PHE A 176 9.67 -7.58 27.00
N THR A 177 10.84 -7.51 27.63
CA THR A 177 11.50 -6.27 28.02
C THR A 177 12.66 -5.92 27.08
N LYS A 178 12.93 -4.63 26.90
CA LYS A 178 14.11 -4.12 26.19
C LYS A 178 14.69 -2.96 27.01
N ASN A 179 15.97 -3.05 27.36
CA ASN A 179 16.65 -2.08 28.23
C ASN A 179 15.83 -1.87 29.53
N ASP A 180 15.48 -2.97 30.20
CA ASP A 180 14.70 -3.01 31.45
C ASP A 180 13.31 -2.36 31.39
N SER A 181 12.80 -2.07 30.19
CA SER A 181 11.49 -1.48 29.98
C SER A 181 10.57 -2.43 29.20
N PRO A 182 9.27 -2.52 29.53
CA PRO A 182 8.29 -3.27 28.73
C PRO A 182 8.30 -2.85 27.25
N TYR A 183 8.41 -3.82 26.34
CA TYR A 183 8.51 -3.55 24.91
C TYR A 183 7.12 -3.30 24.29
N LEU A 184 6.79 -2.02 24.11
CA LEU A 184 5.65 -1.56 23.31
C LEU A 184 6.10 -0.57 22.23
N GLU A 185 5.47 -0.69 21.06
CA GLU A 185 5.69 0.13 19.89
C GLU A 185 4.67 1.27 19.87
N VAL A 186 5.15 2.51 19.73
CA VAL A 186 4.26 3.67 19.61
C VAL A 186 3.82 3.81 18.16
N HIS A 187 2.52 3.65 17.95
CA HIS A 187 1.86 3.69 16.66
C HIS A 187 1.00 4.93 16.52
N HIS A 188 1.09 5.61 15.37
CA HIS A 188 0.22 6.74 15.03
C HIS A 188 -1.03 6.24 14.32
N VAL A 189 -2.19 6.34 14.96
CA VAL A 189 -3.48 5.77 14.51
C VAL A 189 -3.86 6.29 13.13
N ARG A 190 -3.74 7.61 12.92
CA ARG A 190 -3.57 8.19 11.59
C ARG A 190 -2.09 8.20 11.26
N HIS A 191 -1.67 7.38 10.31
CA HIS A 191 -0.27 7.29 9.92
C HIS A 191 0.31 8.65 9.50
N LEU A 192 1.54 8.95 9.88
CA LEU A 192 2.24 10.19 9.52
C LEU A 192 2.32 10.38 7.99
N ALA A 193 2.55 9.30 7.24
CA ALA A 193 2.53 9.30 5.77
C ALA A 193 1.18 9.76 5.19
N ASN A 194 0.08 9.58 5.95
CA ASN A 194 -1.27 10.01 5.60
C ASN A 194 -1.64 11.35 6.26
N LYS A 195 -0.63 12.17 6.57
CA LYS A 195 -0.75 13.49 7.21
C LYS A 195 -1.34 13.44 8.62
N GLY A 196 -1.11 12.35 9.36
CA GLY A 196 -1.39 12.30 10.79
C GLY A 196 -0.38 13.12 11.58
N SER A 197 -0.80 13.64 12.74
CA SER A 197 0.08 14.43 13.61
C SER A 197 0.89 13.55 14.56
N ASP A 198 2.08 14.02 14.94
CA ASP A 198 2.87 13.41 16.02
C ASP A 198 2.43 13.98 17.37
N ARG A 199 1.24 13.59 17.82
CA ARG A 199 0.64 14.05 19.09
C ARG A 199 0.10 12.87 19.88
N ILE A 200 -0.01 13.03 21.19
CA ILE A 200 -0.59 12.03 22.10
C ILE A 200 -2.04 11.67 21.75
N SER A 201 -2.77 12.57 21.09
CA SER A 201 -4.14 12.36 20.60
C SER A 201 -4.22 11.53 19.33
N ASN A 202 -3.09 11.17 18.74
CA ASN A 202 -3.02 10.32 17.55
C ASN A 202 -2.08 9.11 17.78
N ALA A 203 -1.62 8.88 19.01
CA ALA A 203 -0.60 7.87 19.30
C ALA A 203 -1.03 6.88 20.39
N VAL A 204 -0.76 5.60 20.16
CA VAL A 204 -1.03 4.46 21.06
C VAL A 204 0.20 3.59 21.26
N ALA A 205 0.31 2.92 22.41
CA ALA A 205 1.31 1.90 22.68
C ALA A 205 0.73 0.51 22.38
N LEU A 206 1.33 -0.20 21.43
CA LEU A 206 0.88 -1.51 20.99
C LEU A 206 1.97 -2.56 21.15
N CYS A 207 1.59 -3.81 21.42
CA CYS A 207 2.51 -4.93 21.26
C CYS A 207 2.81 -5.14 19.76
N PRO A 208 3.90 -5.86 19.41
CA PRO A 208 4.29 -6.09 18.01
C PRO A 208 3.15 -6.68 17.16
N ASN A 209 2.36 -7.60 17.73
CA ASN A 209 1.25 -8.24 17.03
C ASN A 209 0.12 -7.24 16.72
N CYS A 210 -0.31 -6.43 17.70
CA CYS A 210 -1.33 -5.40 17.48
C CYS A 210 -0.84 -4.31 16.54
N HIS A 211 0.44 -3.92 16.62
CA HIS A 211 1.01 -2.95 15.71
C HIS A 211 0.98 -3.46 14.26
N ARG A 212 1.39 -4.71 14.02
CA ARG A 212 1.31 -5.35 12.70
C ARG A 212 -0.12 -5.50 12.21
N ARG A 213 -1.09 -5.84 13.08
CA ARG A 213 -2.53 -5.89 12.76
C ARG A 213 -3.00 -4.54 12.21
N CYS A 214 -2.68 -3.41 12.84
CA CYS A 214 -3.01 -2.08 12.31
C CYS A 214 -2.51 -1.84 10.86
N HIS A 215 -1.37 -2.42 10.49
CA HIS A 215 -0.75 -2.20 9.18
C HIS A 215 -1.23 -3.17 8.09
N HIS A 216 -1.40 -4.45 8.43
CA HIS A 216 -1.42 -5.54 7.46
C HIS A 216 -2.69 -6.40 7.50
N SER A 217 -3.47 -6.38 8.58
CA SER A 217 -4.60 -7.29 8.67
C SER A 217 -5.79 -6.84 7.82
N ASN A 218 -6.61 -7.82 7.42
CA ASN A 218 -7.86 -7.58 6.69
C ASN A 218 -8.85 -6.74 7.52
N ASP A 219 -8.83 -6.91 8.84
CA ASP A 219 -9.65 -6.17 9.80
C ASP A 219 -8.96 -4.91 10.34
N SER A 220 -7.85 -4.47 9.73
CA SER A 220 -7.04 -3.33 10.20
C SER A 220 -7.88 -2.06 10.43
N LYS A 221 -8.87 -1.81 9.57
CA LYS A 221 -9.82 -0.69 9.73
C LYS A 221 -10.65 -0.84 10.99
N GLU A 222 -11.33 -1.98 11.15
CA GLU A 222 -12.17 -2.28 12.31
C GLU A 222 -11.36 -2.26 13.62
N PHE A 223 -10.15 -2.83 13.58
CA PHE A 223 -9.22 -2.79 14.70
C PHE A 223 -8.81 -1.35 15.04
N THR A 224 -8.50 -0.53 14.03
CA THR A 224 -8.17 0.90 14.21
C THR A 224 -9.34 1.67 14.81
N GLU A 225 -10.57 1.41 14.37
CA GLU A 225 -11.78 2.01 14.93
C GLU A 225 -11.92 1.67 16.41
N SER A 226 -11.71 0.40 16.78
CA SER A 226 -11.77 -0.04 18.18
C SER A 226 -10.76 0.67 19.11
N LEU A 227 -9.64 1.17 18.58
CA LEU A 227 -8.67 1.94 19.36
C LEU A 227 -9.26 3.30 19.80
N TYR A 228 -10.05 3.96 18.95
CA TYR A 228 -10.70 5.23 19.31
C TYR A 228 -11.71 5.06 20.46
N ASP A 229 -12.36 3.90 20.55
CA ASP A 229 -13.30 3.60 21.63
C ASP A 229 -12.58 3.28 22.94
N ARG A 230 -11.47 2.52 22.87
CA ARG A 230 -10.70 2.08 24.05
C ARG A 230 -9.84 3.19 24.64
N VAL A 231 -9.24 4.02 23.79
CA VAL A 231 -8.21 4.99 24.19
C VAL A 231 -8.78 6.41 24.14
N LYS A 232 -9.38 6.84 25.26
CA LYS A 232 -10.13 8.11 25.41
C LYS A 232 -9.39 9.38 24.97
N ARG A 233 -8.05 9.38 24.96
CA ARG A 233 -7.26 10.55 24.53
C ARG A 233 -7.21 10.73 23.02
N LEU A 234 -7.55 9.69 22.25
CA LEU A 234 -7.47 9.73 20.80
C LEU A 234 -8.52 10.68 20.24
N LYS A 235 -8.12 11.44 19.21
CA LYS A 235 -9.00 12.35 18.48
C LYS A 235 -8.84 12.06 16.99
N ARG A 236 -9.96 11.89 16.30
CA ARG A 236 -9.95 11.68 14.85
C ARG A 236 -9.40 12.90 14.15
N GLU A 237 -8.41 12.68 13.30
CA GLU A 237 -7.84 13.72 12.45
C GLU A 237 -8.36 13.52 11.03
N TYR A 238 -9.07 14.52 10.51
CA TYR A 238 -9.53 14.51 9.13
C TYR A 238 -8.54 15.25 8.23
N PRO A 239 -8.44 14.92 6.92
CA PRO A 239 -7.77 15.81 5.98
C PRO A 239 -8.49 17.16 6.03
N ASN A 240 -7.77 18.27 6.15
CA ASN A 240 -8.36 19.59 5.91
C ASN A 240 -9.10 19.51 4.57
N ARG A 241 -10.43 19.57 4.58
CA ARG A 241 -11.18 19.93 3.38
C ARG A 241 -10.61 21.29 3.02
N LYS A 242 -9.86 21.37 1.92
CA LYS A 242 -9.68 22.67 1.27
C LYS A 242 -11.10 23.17 1.08
N THR A 243 -11.46 24.22 1.80
CA THR A 243 -12.59 25.07 1.45
C THR A 243 -12.49 25.28 -0.06
N MET A 244 -13.55 24.88 -0.75
CA MET A 244 -13.72 25.07 -2.19
C MET A 244 -13.53 26.54 -2.55
#